data_AF-A0A843SSI1-F1
#
_entry.id   AF-A0A843SSI1-F1
#
_cell.length_a   1.000
_cell.length_b   1.000
_cell.length_c   1.000
_cell.angle_alpha   90.00
_cell.angle_beta   90.00
_cell.angle_gamma   90.00
#
_symmetry.space_group_name_H-M   'P 1'
#
loop_
_entity.id
_entity.type
_entity.pdbx_description
1 polymer ?
#
loop_
_entity_poly.entity_id
_entity_poly.type
_entity_poly.pdbx_seq_one_letter_code
_entity_poly.pdbx_strand_id
1 'polypeptide(L)' 'MIDRSKIPNSFAFVVTAGARARQLLAGSTPRVTVGEHKKVTVAQQEVLTRRVEAIEGDGIETIPTDA' A
#
# COMPACT_ATOMS: atom_id res chain seq x y z
N MET A 1 3.01 -17.73 0.54
CA MET A 1 4.09 -16.71 0.44
C MET A 1 3.91 -16.00 -0.90
N ILE A 2 4.01 -14.67 -0.94
CA ILE A 2 3.75 -13.90 -2.18
C ILE A 2 4.93 -14.05 -3.14
N ASP A 3 4.62 -14.28 -4.41
CA ASP A 3 5.60 -14.27 -5.49
C ASP A 3 6.10 -12.84 -5.75
N ARG A 4 7.35 -12.58 -5.36
CA ARG A 4 7.98 -11.26 -5.43
C ARG A 4 8.59 -10.96 -6.81
N SER A 5 8.68 -11.95 -7.70
CA SER A 5 9.24 -11.74 -9.05
C SER A 5 8.43 -10.75 -9.89
N LYS A 6 7.15 -10.57 -9.53
CA LYS A 6 6.20 -9.67 -10.19
C LYS A 6 6.17 -8.26 -9.62
N ILE A 7 7.03 -7.94 -8.65
CA ILE A 7 7.06 -6.66 -7.95
C ILE A 7 8.20 -5.80 -8.53
N PRO A 8 7.90 -4.80 -9.39
CA PRO A 8 8.93 -4.00 -10.04
C PRO A 8 9.75 -3.15 -9.05
N ASN A 9 9.14 -2.72 -7.94
CA ASN A 9 9.82 -2.02 -6.85
C ASN A 9 9.43 -2.64 -5.50
N SER A 10 10.32 -3.47 -4.96
CA SER A 10 10.08 -4.18 -3.70
C SER A 10 9.98 -3.25 -2.50
N PHE A 11 10.72 -2.14 -2.47
CA PHE A 11 10.66 -1.17 -1.37
C PHE A 11 9.33 -0.44 -1.35
N ALA A 12 8.93 0.13 -2.50
CA ALA A 12 7.64 0.80 -2.64
C ALA A 12 6.48 -0.14 -2.28
N PHE A 13 6.55 -1.40 -2.73
CA PHE A 13 5.56 -2.41 -2.36
C PHE A 13 5.44 -2.62 -0.84
N VAL A 14 6.57 -2.77 -0.14
CA VAL A 14 6.58 -2.95 1.32
C VAL A 14 6.05 -1.72 2.05
N VAL A 15 6.43 -0.51 1.60
CA VAL A 15 5.95 0.75 2.18
C VAL A 15 4.44 0.88 2.03
N THR A 16 3.91 0.67 0.82
CA THR A 16 2.47 0.74 0.54
C THR A 16 1.69 -0.33 1.33
N ALA A 17 2.15 -1.59 1.31
CA ALA A 17 1.50 -2.67 2.03
C ALA A 17 1.55 -2.47 3.56
N GLY A 18 2.65 -1.91 4.08
CA GLY A 18 2.78 -1.57 5.50
C GLY A 18 1.82 -0.46 5.92
N ALA A 19 1.73 0.62 5.14
CA ALA A 19 0.76 1.69 5.36
C ALA A 19 -0.67 1.15 5.32
N ARG A 20 -0.98 0.28 4.35
CA ARG A 20 -2.30 -0.34 4.22
C ARG A 20 -2.63 -1.29 5.38
N ALA A 21 -1.66 -2.08 5.85
CA ALA A 21 -1.86 -2.95 7.01
C ALA A 21 -2.25 -2.14 8.27
N ARG A 22 -1.66 -0.95 8.47
CA ARG A 22 -2.07 -0.04 9.56
C ARG A 22 -3.52 0.43 9.42
N GLN A 23 -3.97 0.76 8.21
CA GLN A 23 -5.38 1.11 7.97
C GLN A 23 -6.31 -0.06 8.30
N LEU A 24 -5.95 -1.30 7.95
CA LEU A 24 -6.75 -2.49 8.27
C LEU A 24 -6.78 -2.80 9.77
N LEU A 25 -5.69 -2.53 10.49
CA LEU A 25 -5.63 -2.63 11.94
C LEU A 25 -6.48 -1.55 12.63
N ALA A 26 -6.58 -0.37 12.02
CA ALA A 26 -7.47 0.70 12.45
C ALA A 26 -8.96 0.47 12.11
N GLY A 27 -9.32 -0.72 11.59
CA GLY A 27 -10.71 -1.10 11.30
C GLY A 27 -11.19 -0.76 9.89
N SER A 28 -10.33 -0.33 8.96
CA SER A 28 -10.76 -0.13 7.57
C SER A 28 -11.16 -1.43 6.89
N THR A 29 -12.09 -1.33 5.94
CA THR A 29 -12.63 -2.47 5.18
C THR A 29 -11.62 -2.99 4.15
N PRO A 30 -11.36 -4.31 4.11
CA PRO A 30 -10.61 -4.94 3.03
C PRO A 30 -11.28 -4.75 1.65
N ARG A 31 -10.48 -4.54 0.61
CA ARG A 31 -10.89 -4.38 -0.80
C ARG A 31 -10.70 -5.64 -1.63
N VAL A 32 -10.19 -6.70 -1.00
CA VAL A 32 -10.09 -8.05 -1.56
C VAL A 32 -10.79 -9.02 -0.62
N THR A 33 -11.53 -9.96 -1.20
CA THR A 33 -12.05 -11.11 -0.45
C THR A 33 -10.91 -12.07 -0.23
N VAL A 34 -10.35 -11.99 0.95
CA VAL A 34 -9.41 -12.98 1.49
C VAL A 34 -10.11 -13.55 2.70
N GLY A 35 -10.11 -14.88 2.85
CA GLY A 35 -10.66 -15.53 4.02
C GLY A 35 -9.92 -15.11 5.30
N GLU A 36 -9.94 -15.93 6.33
CA GLU A 36 -9.26 -15.59 7.57
C GLU A 36 -7.73 -15.53 7.38
N HIS A 37 -7.18 -14.31 7.34
CA HIS A 37 -5.76 -14.05 7.16
C HIS A 37 -5.31 -12.85 7.99
N LYS A 38 -4.00 -12.82 8.33
CA LYS A 38 -3.38 -11.67 8.99
C LYS A 38 -3.56 -10.41 8.14
N LYS A 39 -3.80 -9.26 8.78
CA LYS A 39 -4.02 -7.97 8.08
C LYS A 39 -2.87 -7.60 7.12
N VAL A 40 -1.64 -7.97 7.45
CA VAL A 40 -0.47 -7.76 6.57
C VAL A 40 -0.60 -8.57 5.27
N THR A 41 -1.05 -9.82 5.33
CA THR A 41 -1.28 -10.65 4.14
C THR A 41 -2.39 -10.06 3.27
N VAL A 42 -3.48 -9.59 3.91
CA VAL A 42 -4.57 -8.91 3.21
C VAL A 42 -4.06 -7.66 2.49
N ALA A 43 -3.32 -6.80 3.18
CA ALA A 43 -2.75 -5.58 2.62
C ALA A 43 -1.81 -5.84 1.44
N GLN A 44 -0.92 -6.85 1.57
CA GLN A 44 -0.03 -7.21 0.48
C GLN A 44 -0.80 -7.74 -0.75
N GLN A 45 -1.89 -8.48 -0.54
CA GLN A 45 -2.76 -8.94 -1.62
C GLN A 45 -3.48 -7.76 -2.29
N GLU A 46 -3.97 -6.80 -1.52
CA GLU A 46 -4.61 -5.59 -2.06
C GLU A 46 -3.66 -4.76 -2.93
N VAL A 47 -2.41 -4.61 -2.51
CA VAL A 47 -1.38 -3.87 -3.28
C VAL A 47 -0.96 -4.65 -4.52
N LEU A 48 -0.74 -5.96 -4.41
CA LEU A 48 -0.36 -6.81 -5.55
C LEU A 48 -1.46 -6.84 -6.62
N THR A 49 -2.72 -6.82 -6.20
CA THR A 49 -3.90 -6.80 -7.09
C THR A 49 -4.33 -5.40 -7.50
N ARG A 50 -3.55 -4.36 -7.16
CA ARG A 50 -3.83 -2.94 -7.47
C ARG A 50 -5.19 -2.44 -6.98
N ARG A 51 -5.76 -3.08 -5.95
CA ARG A 51 -6.97 -2.59 -5.26
C ARG A 51 -6.66 -1.46 -4.28
N VAL A 52 -5.40 -1.37 -3.87
CA VAL A 52 -4.82 -0.29 -3.07
C VAL A 52 -3.50 0.10 -3.72
N GLU A 53 -3.32 1.40 -3.93
CA GLU A 53 -2.11 1.98 -4.47
C GLU A 53 -1.68 3.16 -3.59
N ALA A 54 -0.39 3.51 -3.64
CA ALA A 54 0.07 4.73 -3.03
C ALA A 54 -0.50 5.91 -3.84
N ILE A 55 -1.07 6.89 -3.15
CA ILE A 55 -1.46 8.15 -3.77
C ILE A 55 -0.21 9.03 -3.73
N GLU A 56 0.25 9.49 -4.90
CA GLU A 56 1.22 10.59 -4.95
C GLU A 56 0.51 11.85 -4.47
N GLY A 57 0.76 12.22 -3.22
CA GLY A 57 0.38 13.52 -2.72
C GLY A 57 1.50 14.49 -3.03
N ASP A 58 1.24 15.46 -3.90
CA ASP A 58 2.00 16.70 -4.05
C ASP A 58 1.87 17.58 -2.78
N GLY A 59 2.15 17.01 -1.61
CA GLY A 59 2.10 17.69 -0.32
C GLY A 59 3.33 18.54 -0.04
N ILE A 60 4.17 18.75 -1.05
CA ILE A 60 5.14 19.83 -1.05
C ILE A 60 4.50 20.93 -1.87
N GLU A 61 3.84 21.87 -1.20
CA GLU A 61 3.62 23.19 -1.78
C GLU A 61 5.02 23.66 -2.22
N THR A 62 5.28 23.65 -3.52
CA THR A 62 6.54 24.15 -4.07
C THR A 62 6.64 25.60 -3.63
N ILE A 63 7.41 25.86 -2.58
CA ILE A 63 7.67 27.23 -2.15
C ILE A 63 8.33 27.88 -3.36
N PRO A 64 7.71 28.89 -3.99
CA PRO A 64 8.33 29.59 -5.10
C PRO A 64 9.68 30.09 -4.60
N THR A 65 10.75 29.54 -5.16
CA THR A 65 12.11 30.01 -4.92
C THR A 65 12.33 31.19 -5.85
N ASP A 66 11.57 32.27 -5.63
CA ASP A 66 11.80 33.53 -6.29
C ASP A 66 13.02 34.17 -5.63
N ALA A 67 14.15 34.11 -6.34
CA ALA A 67 15.37 34.86 -6.09
C ALA A 67 15.43 36.08 -7.03
#